data_AF-A0A3N9SL63-F1
#
_entry.id   AF-A0A3N9SL63-F1
#
_cell.length_a   1.000
_cell.length_b   1.000
_cell.length_c   1.000
_cell.angle_alpha   90.00
_cell.angle_beta   90.00
_cell.angle_gamma   90.00
#
_symmetry.space_group_name_H-M   'P 1'
#
loop_
_entity.id
_entity.type
_entity.pdbx_description
1 polymer ?
#
loop_
_entity_poly.entity_id
_entity_poly.type
_entity_poly.pdbx_seq_one_letter_code
_entity_poly.pdbx_strand_id
1 'polypeptide(L)'
;MPGRAVKGRRRLLSLAIRLGIVALGAGCAVPLHAEDAPWSARARTVAAYLDQQWGQPAGWGASEPWQRFVIVDALIDYERRTGDRAWRGRVDAAVRNRAGLALNDDALWAVIASVHAWNGDHDPALLDYASDTYRRLVTTYWDDRCQGGLWWDPARSYKNAITNELLLYASTQLYLATGQQAYREWALRIWSWISQSSMIGRDGLANDGLNASCRNNGQPYFTYNQGVLIGGLTDLATITGDPAYRDLAVQTALTATRLLSTPGGILREPVPSIGSDGFMFKGVFAYHLGHLLDDMPAGPDHVELLRWSQANAEAVWQASDAGMRAIGSDWSDRASAAGAASQVSGLNILLVAGASADTGGPHL
;
A
#
# COMPACT_ATOMS: atom_id res chain seq x y z
N MET A 1 -75.79 -14.58 60.61
CA MET A 1 -76.57 -13.36 60.89
C MET A 1 -75.97 -12.69 62.12
N PRO A 2 -75.92 -11.36 62.28
CA PRO A 2 -76.43 -10.23 61.46
C PRO A 2 -75.26 -9.35 60.93
N GLY A 3 -75.36 -8.26 60.18
CA GLY A 3 -76.47 -7.51 59.59
C GLY A 3 -75.93 -6.25 58.88
N ARG A 4 -76.56 -5.92 57.74
CA ARG A 4 -76.83 -4.60 57.13
C ARG A 4 -75.71 -3.56 56.85
N ALA A 5 -75.56 -3.30 55.53
CA ALA A 5 -75.73 -2.01 54.81
C ALA A 5 -74.83 -0.80 55.15
N VAL A 6 -74.24 -0.18 54.11
CA VAL A 6 -74.72 1.08 53.46
C VAL A 6 -73.74 1.50 52.34
N LYS A 7 -74.31 2.03 51.25
CA LYS A 7 -73.66 2.59 50.06
C LYS A 7 -72.84 3.85 50.38
N GLY A 8 -71.69 4.01 49.74
CA GLY A 8 -70.97 5.29 49.62
C GLY A 8 -70.15 5.34 48.34
N ARG A 9 -70.60 6.12 47.35
CA ARG A 9 -69.86 6.43 46.11
C ARG A 9 -68.61 7.27 46.44
N ARG A 10 -67.44 6.88 45.93
CA ARG A 10 -66.37 7.82 45.55
C ARG A 10 -65.74 7.38 44.23
N ARG A 11 -65.54 8.38 43.35
CA ARG A 11 -65.08 8.25 41.96
C ARG A 11 -63.64 7.75 41.91
N LEU A 12 -63.40 6.79 41.02
CA LEU A 12 -62.08 6.35 40.56
C LEU A 12 -61.45 7.45 39.68
N LEU A 13 -60.21 7.84 39.98
CA LEU A 13 -59.29 8.33 38.96
C LEU A 13 -58.17 7.29 38.80
N SER A 14 -58.05 6.92 37.53
CA SER A 14 -57.19 5.97 36.84
C SER A 14 -55.68 6.12 37.08
N LEU A 15 -55.02 4.99 37.35
CA LEU A 15 -53.61 4.78 36.98
C LEU A 15 -53.58 3.55 36.05
N ALA A 16 -53.52 3.79 34.74
CA ALA A 16 -53.41 2.74 33.74
C ALA A 16 -51.93 2.47 33.45
N ILE A 17 -51.45 1.32 33.88
CA ILE A 17 -50.19 0.72 33.44
C ILE A 17 -50.40 0.25 32.00
N ARG A 18 -49.67 0.85 31.05
CA ARG A 18 -49.58 0.32 29.68
C ARG A 18 -48.31 -0.52 29.56
N LEU A 19 -48.48 -1.84 29.54
CA LEU A 19 -47.50 -2.74 28.95
C LEU A 19 -47.46 -2.45 27.44
N GLY A 20 -46.35 -1.89 26.97
CA GLY A 20 -46.05 -1.79 25.55
C GLY A 20 -45.55 -3.12 25.03
N ILE A 21 -46.33 -3.77 24.17
CA ILE A 21 -45.89 -4.87 23.33
C ILE A 21 -44.86 -4.30 22.35
N VAL A 22 -43.62 -4.74 22.44
CA VAL A 22 -42.59 -4.47 21.42
C VAL A 22 -42.95 -5.31 20.20
N ALA A 23 -43.49 -4.66 19.18
CA ALA A 23 -43.57 -5.24 17.85
C ALA A 23 -42.15 -5.28 17.28
N LEU A 24 -41.59 -6.49 17.16
CA LEU A 24 -40.41 -6.76 16.34
C LEU A 24 -40.79 -6.44 14.88
N GLY A 25 -40.44 -5.23 14.45
CA GLY A 25 -40.42 -4.90 13.03
C GLY A 25 -39.39 -5.77 12.35
N ALA A 26 -39.84 -6.69 11.51
CA ALA A 26 -39.00 -7.32 10.51
C ALA A 26 -38.53 -6.21 9.57
N GLY A 27 -37.36 -5.62 9.89
CA GLY A 27 -36.65 -4.80 8.94
C GLY A 27 -36.28 -5.69 7.76
N CYS A 28 -36.87 -5.42 6.60
CA CYS A 28 -36.34 -5.92 5.34
C CYS A 28 -34.88 -5.48 5.30
N ALA A 29 -33.96 -6.42 5.50
CA ALA A 29 -32.58 -6.23 5.10
C ALA A 29 -32.63 -6.04 3.59
N VAL A 30 -32.56 -4.77 3.17
CA VAL A 30 -32.25 -4.43 1.79
C VAL A 30 -30.95 -5.18 1.49
N PRO A 31 -30.88 -6.03 0.46
CA PRO A 31 -29.62 -6.66 0.13
C PRO A 31 -28.65 -5.51 -0.14
N LEU A 32 -27.56 -5.44 0.64
CA LEU A 32 -26.44 -4.58 0.32
C LEU A 32 -26.07 -4.90 -1.12
N HIS A 33 -26.33 -3.97 -2.03
CA HIS A 33 -25.83 -4.08 -3.38
C HIS A 33 -24.30 -4.16 -3.26
N ALA A 34 -23.63 -4.92 -4.12
CA ALA A 34 -22.17 -5.05 -4.06
C ALA A 34 -21.44 -3.68 -4.17
N GLU A 35 -22.15 -2.65 -4.64
CA GLU A 35 -21.75 -1.23 -4.70
C GLU A 35 -21.76 -0.52 -3.33
N ASP A 36 -22.42 -1.04 -2.30
CA ASP A 36 -22.48 -0.44 -0.95
C ASP A 36 -21.52 -1.10 0.05
N ALA A 37 -20.77 -2.12 -0.39
CA ALA A 37 -19.84 -2.83 0.48
C ALA A 37 -18.70 -1.89 0.94
N PRO A 38 -18.37 -1.86 2.25
CA PRO A 38 -17.20 -1.14 2.75
C PRO A 38 -15.94 -1.54 1.98
N TRP A 39 -14.99 -0.61 1.82
CA TRP A 39 -13.75 -0.85 1.09
C TRP A 39 -13.00 -2.10 1.56
N SER A 40 -13.02 -2.40 2.86
CA SER A 40 -12.43 -3.62 3.45
C SER A 40 -13.09 -4.92 2.95
N ALA A 41 -14.40 -4.94 2.76
CA ALA A 41 -15.12 -6.09 2.21
C ALA A 41 -14.82 -6.26 0.72
N ARG A 42 -14.73 -5.16 -0.04
CA ARG A 42 -14.32 -5.19 -1.46
C ARG A 42 -12.88 -5.70 -1.62
N ALA A 43 -11.96 -5.20 -0.79
CA ALA A 43 -10.57 -5.66 -0.73
C ALA A 43 -10.49 -7.16 -0.41
N ARG A 44 -11.31 -7.66 0.54
CA ARG A 44 -11.41 -9.10 0.84
C ARG A 44 -11.79 -9.92 -0.39
N THR A 45 -12.79 -9.49 -1.14
CA THR A 45 -13.23 -10.17 -2.38
C THR A 45 -12.08 -10.24 -3.39
N VAL A 46 -11.37 -9.13 -3.61
CA VAL A 46 -10.25 -9.05 -4.55
C VAL A 46 -9.06 -9.91 -4.11
N ALA A 47 -8.74 -9.95 -2.81
CA ALA A 47 -7.71 -10.81 -2.24
C ALA A 47 -8.07 -12.30 -2.34
N ALA A 48 -9.34 -12.65 -2.13
CA ALA A 48 -9.82 -14.03 -2.33
C ALA A 48 -9.73 -14.46 -3.79
N TYR A 49 -10.06 -13.58 -4.73
CA TYR A 49 -9.90 -13.85 -6.15
C TYR A 49 -8.44 -14.05 -6.55
N LEU A 50 -7.53 -13.19 -6.06
CA LEU A 50 -6.08 -13.35 -6.24
C LEU A 50 -5.63 -14.76 -5.87
N ASP A 51 -6.07 -15.21 -4.69
CA ASP A 51 -5.66 -16.48 -4.14
C ASP A 51 -6.27 -17.68 -4.86
N GLN A 52 -7.54 -17.57 -5.23
CA GLN A 52 -8.27 -18.60 -5.95
C GLN A 52 -7.67 -18.86 -7.35
N GLN A 53 -7.28 -17.81 -8.07
CA GLN A 53 -6.81 -17.94 -9.45
C GLN A 53 -5.32 -18.28 -9.54
N TRP A 54 -4.50 -17.65 -8.70
CA TRP A 54 -3.04 -17.72 -8.85
C TRP A 54 -2.32 -18.27 -7.63
N GLY A 55 -3.02 -18.57 -6.54
CA GLY A 55 -2.40 -19.04 -5.32
C GLY A 55 -1.55 -20.31 -5.51
N GLN A 56 -0.32 -20.25 -5.02
CA GLN A 56 0.61 -21.38 -4.90
C GLN A 56 1.00 -21.57 -3.42
N PRO A 57 1.61 -22.72 -3.04
CA PRO A 57 1.96 -22.99 -1.63
C PRO A 57 2.88 -21.93 -1.00
N ALA A 58 3.78 -21.33 -1.79
CA ALA A 58 4.74 -20.34 -1.32
C ALA A 58 4.80 -19.10 -2.24
N GLY A 59 3.64 -18.67 -2.73
CA GLY A 59 3.53 -17.49 -3.60
C GLY A 59 2.28 -17.50 -4.46
N TRP A 60 2.37 -16.80 -5.59
CA TRP A 60 1.33 -16.73 -6.60
C TRP A 60 1.98 -16.93 -7.98
N GLY A 61 1.30 -17.63 -8.89
CA GLY A 61 1.69 -17.72 -10.29
C GLY A 61 1.32 -16.46 -11.07
N ALA A 62 1.72 -16.37 -12.33
CA ALA A 62 1.50 -15.17 -13.15
C ALA A 62 2.00 -13.87 -12.47
N SER A 63 3.10 -13.99 -11.74
CA SER A 63 3.91 -12.90 -11.20
C SER A 63 5.39 -13.26 -11.26
N GLU A 64 6.23 -12.24 -11.38
CA GLU A 64 7.68 -12.35 -11.31
C GLU A 64 8.15 -12.60 -9.86
N PRO A 65 9.37 -13.12 -9.65
CA PRO A 65 9.89 -13.42 -8.32
C PRO A 65 9.84 -12.25 -7.32
N TRP A 66 10.16 -11.01 -7.74
CA TRP A 66 10.13 -9.83 -6.87
C TRP A 66 8.71 -9.39 -6.53
N GLN A 67 7.77 -9.53 -7.47
CA GLN A 67 6.37 -9.15 -7.33
C GLN A 67 5.68 -9.91 -6.19
N ARG A 68 6.15 -11.12 -5.87
CA ARG A 68 5.68 -11.89 -4.73
C ARG A 68 5.83 -11.16 -3.40
N PHE A 69 6.86 -10.33 -3.24
CA PHE A 69 7.06 -9.56 -2.01
C PHE A 69 6.11 -8.36 -1.92
N VAL A 70 5.79 -7.73 -3.05
CA VAL A 70 4.75 -6.71 -3.10
C VAL A 70 3.36 -7.31 -2.79
N ILE A 71 3.11 -8.55 -3.24
CA ILE A 71 1.87 -9.26 -2.88
C ILE A 71 1.83 -9.57 -1.37
N VAL A 72 2.96 -9.97 -0.78
CA VAL A 72 3.09 -10.16 0.67
C VAL A 72 2.73 -8.85 1.40
N ASP A 73 3.33 -7.73 1.02
CA ASP A 73 3.07 -6.43 1.66
C ASP A 73 1.61 -6.00 1.57
N ALA A 74 0.98 -6.19 0.40
CA ALA A 74 -0.45 -5.89 0.23
C ALA A 74 -1.36 -6.71 1.16
N LEU A 75 -1.04 -7.98 1.38
CA LEU A 75 -1.82 -8.85 2.27
C LEU A 75 -1.53 -8.58 3.75
N ILE A 76 -0.30 -8.17 4.10
CA ILE A 76 0.04 -7.67 5.44
C ILE A 76 -0.74 -6.38 5.73
N ASP A 77 -0.79 -5.43 4.79
CA ASP A 77 -1.53 -4.19 4.97
C ASP A 77 -3.04 -4.43 5.05
N TYR A 78 -3.59 -5.35 4.24
CA TYR A 78 -4.97 -5.80 4.39
C TYR A 78 -5.24 -6.35 5.80
N GLU A 79 -4.38 -7.24 6.31
CA GLU A 79 -4.54 -7.79 7.66
C GLU A 79 -4.46 -6.68 8.72
N ARG A 80 -3.50 -5.76 8.61
CA ARG A 80 -3.34 -4.63 9.52
C ARG A 80 -4.58 -3.75 9.57
N ARG A 81 -5.15 -3.42 8.40
CA ARG A 81 -6.32 -2.53 8.28
C ARG A 81 -7.64 -3.19 8.71
N THR A 82 -7.74 -4.53 8.65
CA THR A 82 -9.02 -5.23 8.85
C THR A 82 -9.04 -6.18 10.05
N GLY A 83 -7.88 -6.60 10.54
CA GLY A 83 -7.72 -7.68 11.51
C GLY A 83 -7.93 -9.08 10.95
N ASP A 84 -8.24 -9.22 9.66
CA ASP A 84 -8.56 -10.51 9.05
C ASP A 84 -7.31 -11.26 8.59
N ARG A 85 -7.06 -12.40 9.22
CA ARG A 85 -5.82 -13.18 9.07
C ARG A 85 -5.92 -14.31 8.04
N ALA A 86 -6.91 -14.30 7.15
CA ALA A 86 -7.17 -15.41 6.22
C ALA A 86 -5.94 -15.84 5.39
N TRP A 87 -5.03 -14.91 5.06
CA TRP A 87 -3.84 -15.17 4.25
C TRP A 87 -2.53 -15.27 5.02
N ARG A 88 -2.54 -15.21 6.36
CA ARG A 88 -1.32 -15.19 7.19
C ARG A 88 -0.37 -16.35 6.87
N GLY A 89 -0.89 -17.58 6.83
CA GLY A 89 -0.06 -18.75 6.50
C GLY A 89 0.54 -18.71 5.09
N ARG A 90 -0.13 -18.07 4.12
CA ARG A 90 0.40 -17.90 2.77
C ARG A 90 1.46 -16.80 2.71
N VAL A 91 1.25 -15.71 3.44
CA VAL A 91 2.25 -14.65 3.64
C VAL A 91 3.53 -15.24 4.23
N ASP A 92 3.42 -16.05 5.29
CA ASP A 92 4.56 -16.68 5.97
C ASP A 92 5.37 -17.60 5.05
N ALA A 93 4.68 -18.38 4.21
CA ALA A 93 5.33 -19.25 3.23
C ALA A 93 5.94 -18.45 2.08
N ALA A 94 5.22 -17.47 1.54
CA ALA A 94 5.63 -16.68 0.39
C ALA A 94 6.78 -15.74 0.68
N VAL A 95 6.83 -15.12 1.87
CA VAL A 95 7.95 -14.28 2.25
C VAL A 95 9.22 -15.12 2.35
N ARG A 96 9.18 -16.37 2.85
CA ARG A 96 10.39 -17.21 2.97
C ARG A 96 10.92 -17.78 1.67
N ASN A 97 10.10 -17.79 0.62
CA ASN A 97 10.55 -18.21 -0.69
C ASN A 97 11.52 -17.16 -1.26
N ARG A 98 12.81 -17.45 -1.42
CA ARG A 98 13.77 -16.46 -2.00
C ARG A 98 14.21 -16.85 -3.41
N ALA A 99 13.53 -17.82 -4.02
CA ALA A 99 13.87 -18.30 -5.34
C ALA A 99 13.60 -17.23 -6.41
N GLY A 100 14.51 -17.16 -7.39
CA GLY A 100 14.35 -16.34 -8.60
C GLY A 100 14.76 -14.87 -8.46
N LEU A 101 15.28 -14.43 -7.30
CA LEU A 101 15.79 -13.06 -7.15
C LEU A 101 17.18 -12.94 -7.78
N ALA A 102 17.26 -12.15 -8.85
CA ALA A 102 18.50 -12.02 -9.64
C ALA A 102 19.13 -10.64 -9.52
N LEU A 103 18.33 -9.62 -9.21
CA LEU A 103 18.74 -8.21 -9.21
C LEU A 103 18.82 -7.64 -7.78
N ASN A 104 19.45 -6.47 -7.63
CA ASN A 104 19.62 -5.87 -6.31
C ASN A 104 18.32 -5.21 -5.79
N ASP A 105 17.49 -4.68 -6.69
CA ASP A 105 16.12 -4.25 -6.38
C ASP A 105 15.22 -5.43 -6.00
N ASP A 106 15.28 -6.56 -6.72
CA ASP A 106 14.57 -7.81 -6.33
C ASP A 106 14.87 -8.19 -4.87
N ALA A 107 16.15 -8.11 -4.49
CA ALA A 107 16.59 -8.42 -3.14
C ALA A 107 16.10 -7.38 -2.11
N LEU A 108 15.99 -6.10 -2.48
CA LEU A 108 15.45 -5.07 -1.59
C LEU A 108 13.94 -5.22 -1.36
N TRP A 109 13.16 -5.60 -2.38
CA TRP A 109 11.75 -5.97 -2.19
C TRP A 109 11.61 -7.10 -1.15
N ALA A 110 12.50 -8.09 -1.21
CA ALA A 110 12.54 -9.17 -0.24
C ALA A 110 12.96 -8.70 1.17
N VAL A 111 13.88 -7.74 1.28
CA VAL A 111 14.27 -7.14 2.57
C VAL A 111 13.07 -6.44 3.20
N ILE A 112 12.41 -5.55 2.47
CA ILE A 112 11.26 -4.76 2.92
C ILE A 112 10.14 -5.67 3.43
N ALA A 113 9.69 -6.62 2.61
CA ALA A 113 8.62 -7.55 2.99
C ALA A 113 8.99 -8.45 4.20
N SER A 114 10.29 -8.72 4.41
CA SER A 114 10.74 -9.46 5.60
C SER A 114 10.65 -8.62 6.87
N VAL A 115 10.95 -7.32 6.78
CA VAL A 115 10.78 -6.39 7.91
C VAL A 115 9.31 -6.25 8.26
N HIS A 116 8.43 -6.05 7.27
CA HIS A 116 6.99 -5.95 7.50
C HIS A 116 6.41 -7.24 8.10
N ALA A 117 6.79 -8.41 7.59
CA ALA A 117 6.37 -9.68 8.17
C ALA A 117 6.93 -9.90 9.58
N TRP A 118 8.15 -9.43 9.87
CA TRP A 118 8.73 -9.45 11.21
C TRP A 118 7.93 -8.58 12.19
N ASN A 119 7.40 -7.42 11.78
CA ASN A 119 6.57 -6.58 12.67
C ASN A 119 5.29 -7.29 13.16
N GLY A 120 4.81 -8.31 12.43
CA GLY A 120 3.61 -9.06 12.81
C GLY A 120 3.84 -10.12 13.89
N ASP A 121 4.86 -10.96 13.71
CA ASP A 121 5.09 -12.16 14.54
C ASP A 121 6.47 -12.19 15.22
N HIS A 122 7.31 -11.18 14.98
CA HIS A 122 8.67 -11.03 15.51
C HIS A 122 9.60 -12.23 15.29
N ASP A 123 9.42 -12.99 14.21
CA ASP A 123 10.31 -14.12 13.89
C ASP A 123 11.73 -13.63 13.57
N PRO A 124 12.73 -13.91 14.42
CA PRO A 124 14.10 -13.41 14.24
C PRO A 124 14.71 -13.79 12.89
N ALA A 125 14.34 -14.92 12.30
CA ALA A 125 14.89 -15.36 11.01
C ALA A 125 14.53 -14.40 9.86
N LEU A 126 13.40 -13.69 9.95
CA LEU A 126 13.01 -12.69 8.95
C LEU A 126 13.86 -11.42 9.07
N LEU A 127 14.08 -10.93 10.29
CA LEU A 127 14.90 -9.75 10.53
C LEU A 127 16.39 -10.02 10.28
N ASP A 128 16.88 -11.21 10.61
CA ASP A 128 18.23 -11.66 10.29
C ASP A 128 18.46 -11.68 8.78
N TYR A 129 17.54 -12.29 8.01
CA TYR A 129 17.59 -12.27 6.55
C TYR A 129 17.60 -10.85 5.99
N ALA A 130 16.72 -9.98 6.49
CA ALA A 130 16.60 -8.60 6.05
C ALA A 130 17.92 -7.84 6.30
N SER A 131 18.45 -7.91 7.52
CA SER A 131 19.67 -7.23 7.95
C SER A 131 20.90 -7.71 7.19
N ASP A 132 21.07 -9.02 7.03
CA ASP A 132 22.21 -9.59 6.30
C ASP A 132 22.16 -9.29 4.80
N THR A 133 20.98 -9.38 4.20
CA THR A 133 20.80 -9.06 2.77
C THR A 133 21.05 -7.59 2.52
N TYR A 134 20.44 -6.70 3.32
CA TYR A 134 20.67 -5.27 3.26
C TYR A 134 22.16 -4.92 3.37
N ARG A 135 22.83 -5.46 4.41
CA ARG A 135 24.27 -5.24 4.64
C ARG A 135 25.10 -5.69 3.45
N ARG A 136 24.82 -6.86 2.88
CA ARG A 136 25.51 -7.36 1.68
C ARG A 136 25.32 -6.41 0.50
N LEU A 137 24.11 -5.92 0.26
CA LEU A 137 23.83 -5.02 -0.85
C LEU A 137 24.61 -3.70 -0.72
N VAL A 138 24.51 -3.01 0.42
CA VAL A 138 25.20 -1.71 0.61
C VAL A 138 26.71 -1.85 0.66
N THR A 139 27.26 -2.99 1.08
CA THR A 139 28.71 -3.22 1.09
C THR A 139 29.28 -3.65 -0.26
N THR A 140 28.47 -4.30 -1.10
CA THR A 140 28.96 -4.90 -2.36
C THR A 140 28.65 -4.06 -3.59
N TYR A 141 27.49 -3.38 -3.60
CA TYR A 141 26.94 -2.72 -4.79
C TYR A 141 26.74 -1.22 -4.64
N TRP A 142 27.09 -0.62 -3.49
CA TRP A 142 27.25 0.83 -3.39
C TRP A 142 28.69 1.20 -3.72
N ASP A 143 28.90 2.21 -4.56
CA ASP A 143 30.22 2.78 -4.82
C ASP A 143 30.16 4.27 -5.17
N ASP A 144 31.33 4.89 -5.36
CA ASP A 144 31.48 6.31 -5.63
C ASP A 144 31.22 6.71 -7.11
N ARG A 145 30.89 5.77 -8.00
CA ARG A 145 30.47 6.13 -9.37
C ARG A 145 29.22 6.98 -9.27
N CYS A 146 29.17 8.12 -9.95
CA CYS A 146 28.06 9.08 -9.78
C CYS A 146 27.93 9.62 -8.34
N GLN A 147 29.04 9.73 -7.62
CA GLN A 147 29.12 10.26 -6.24
C GLN A 147 28.37 9.41 -5.20
N GLY A 148 28.06 8.16 -5.51
CA GLY A 148 27.25 7.29 -4.67
C GLY A 148 26.22 6.51 -5.47
N GLY A 149 25.28 5.90 -4.76
CA GLY A 149 24.18 5.15 -5.33
C GLY A 149 24.48 3.66 -5.47
N LEU A 150 23.44 2.86 -5.25
CA LEU A 150 23.45 1.42 -5.39
C LEU A 150 23.24 1.04 -6.86
N TRP A 151 24.03 0.08 -7.34
CA TRP A 151 23.86 -0.50 -8.67
C TRP A 151 22.62 -1.40 -8.74
N TRP A 152 21.88 -1.33 -9.84
CA TRP A 152 20.68 -2.13 -10.08
C TRP A 152 20.94 -3.63 -10.09
N ASP A 153 22.03 -4.04 -10.73
CA ASP A 153 22.36 -5.45 -10.93
C ASP A 153 23.77 -5.82 -10.44
N PRO A 154 24.07 -7.12 -10.30
CA PRO A 154 25.42 -7.57 -9.97
C PRO A 154 26.49 -7.20 -11.00
N ALA A 155 26.10 -6.95 -12.25
CA ALA A 155 26.98 -6.55 -13.33
C ALA A 155 27.38 -5.06 -13.28
N ARG A 156 26.76 -4.27 -12.39
CA ARG A 156 26.97 -2.82 -12.26
C ARG A 156 26.68 -2.09 -13.57
N SER A 157 25.58 -2.44 -14.23
CA SER A 157 25.21 -1.90 -15.54
C SER A 157 24.51 -0.55 -15.46
N TYR A 158 23.74 -0.30 -14.40
CA TYR A 158 22.82 0.83 -14.31
C TYR A 158 22.58 1.30 -12.87
N LYS A 159 22.55 2.63 -12.64
CA LYS A 159 22.08 3.23 -11.39
C LYS A 159 20.70 3.83 -11.64
N ASN A 160 19.66 3.10 -11.25
CA ASN A 160 18.27 3.47 -11.42
C ASN A 160 17.64 4.02 -10.14
N ALA A 161 16.51 4.69 -10.29
CA ALA A 161 15.73 5.25 -9.20
C ALA A 161 15.23 4.14 -8.29
N ILE A 162 14.54 3.12 -8.83
CA ILE A 162 13.89 2.10 -8.01
C ILE A 162 14.85 1.42 -7.03
N THR A 163 16.04 0.99 -7.46
CA THR A 163 17.01 0.32 -6.56
C THR A 163 17.42 1.23 -5.40
N ASN A 164 17.53 2.52 -5.66
CA ASN A 164 17.98 3.51 -4.70
C ASN A 164 16.85 4.02 -3.80
N GLU A 165 15.63 4.14 -4.33
CA GLU A 165 14.41 4.43 -3.58
C GLU A 165 14.07 3.26 -2.65
N LEU A 166 14.21 2.02 -3.11
CA LEU A 166 14.06 0.83 -2.27
C LEU A 166 15.13 0.76 -1.18
N LEU A 167 16.36 1.17 -1.47
CA LEU A 167 17.39 1.26 -0.44
C LEU A 167 17.01 2.32 0.60
N LEU A 168 16.48 3.47 0.20
CA LEU A 168 15.96 4.50 1.11
C LEU A 168 14.87 3.90 2.00
N TYR A 169 13.83 3.33 1.41
CA TYR A 169 12.70 2.78 2.15
C TYR A 169 13.10 1.58 3.04
N ALA A 170 13.95 0.68 2.55
CA ALA A 170 14.47 -0.41 3.38
C ALA A 170 15.28 0.12 4.59
N SER A 171 16.06 1.19 4.41
CA SER A 171 16.84 1.81 5.49
C SER A 171 15.92 2.43 6.55
N THR A 172 14.85 3.12 6.13
CA THR A 172 13.89 3.70 7.08
C THR A 172 13.11 2.62 7.82
N GLN A 173 12.61 1.60 7.11
CA GLN A 173 11.90 0.47 7.71
C GLN A 173 12.76 -0.32 8.70
N LEU A 174 14.03 -0.62 8.37
CA LEU A 174 14.95 -1.27 9.31
C LEU A 174 15.26 -0.41 10.54
N TYR A 175 15.34 0.92 10.39
CA TYR A 175 15.48 1.81 11.55
C TYR A 175 14.23 1.81 12.43
N LEU A 176 13.04 1.92 11.85
CA LEU A 176 11.77 1.88 12.59
C LEU A 176 11.60 0.56 13.35
N ALA A 177 11.99 -0.57 12.73
CA ALA A 177 11.93 -1.89 13.33
C ALA A 177 12.92 -2.09 14.49
N THR A 178 14.12 -1.50 14.42
CA THR A 178 15.24 -1.88 15.30
C THR A 178 15.82 -0.76 16.18
N GLY A 179 15.55 0.50 15.84
CA GLY A 179 16.18 1.67 16.45
C GLY A 179 17.69 1.81 16.19
N GLN A 180 18.30 0.96 15.36
CA GLN A 180 19.74 0.96 15.14
C GLN A 180 20.16 2.14 14.26
N GLN A 181 21.00 3.03 14.81
CA GLN A 181 21.39 4.30 14.17
C GLN A 181 22.05 4.12 12.80
N ALA A 182 22.76 3.01 12.57
CA ALA A 182 23.37 2.73 11.28
C ALA A 182 22.36 2.77 10.11
N TYR A 183 21.12 2.32 10.33
CA TYR A 183 20.07 2.36 9.30
C TYR A 183 19.55 3.78 9.06
N ARG A 184 19.43 4.60 10.11
CA ARG A 184 19.08 6.03 9.97
C ARG A 184 20.17 6.82 9.24
N GLU A 185 21.44 6.56 9.56
CA GLU A 185 22.58 7.16 8.87
C GLU A 185 22.58 6.79 7.38
N TRP A 186 22.29 5.53 7.05
CA TRP A 186 22.14 5.11 5.66
C TRP A 186 20.94 5.75 4.98
N ALA A 187 19.78 5.84 5.63
CA ALA A 187 18.59 6.50 5.07
C ALA A 187 18.89 7.96 4.68
N LEU A 188 19.57 8.70 5.56
CA LEU A 188 20.02 10.06 5.28
C LEU A 188 21.08 10.13 4.17
N ARG A 189 22.00 9.16 4.13
CA ARG A 189 23.04 9.07 3.09
C ARG A 189 22.44 8.83 1.70
N ILE A 190 21.55 7.85 1.56
CA ILE A 190 20.92 7.57 0.27
C ILE A 190 20.00 8.72 -0.15
N TRP A 191 19.24 9.32 0.77
CA TRP A 191 18.45 10.51 0.46
C TRP A 191 19.31 11.68 -0.01
N SER A 192 20.42 11.96 0.68
CA SER A 192 21.37 13.00 0.29
C SER A 192 21.88 12.78 -1.14
N TRP A 193 22.11 11.53 -1.53
CA TRP A 193 22.50 11.19 -2.91
C TRP A 193 21.33 11.34 -3.91
N ILE A 194 20.13 10.82 -3.61
CA ILE A 194 18.95 10.93 -4.49
C ILE A 194 18.63 12.41 -4.76
N SER A 195 18.57 13.23 -3.72
CA SER A 195 18.22 14.66 -3.80
C SER A 195 19.25 15.52 -4.53
N GLN A 196 20.53 15.13 -4.51
CA GLN A 196 21.60 15.80 -5.26
C GLN A 196 21.80 15.23 -6.67
N SER A 197 21.20 14.08 -6.96
CA SER A 197 21.16 13.54 -8.31
C SER A 197 20.28 14.41 -9.21
N SER A 198 20.33 14.15 -10.51
CA SER A 198 19.40 14.76 -11.47
C SER A 198 18.10 13.96 -11.66
N MET A 199 17.82 12.95 -10.84
CA MET A 199 16.63 12.09 -11.02
C MET A 199 15.35 12.78 -10.56
N ILE A 200 15.39 13.61 -9.52
CA ILE A 200 14.22 14.32 -9.01
C ILE A 200 14.03 15.63 -9.78
N GLY A 201 12.88 15.75 -10.44
CA GLY A 201 12.45 16.96 -11.13
C GLY A 201 11.99 18.05 -10.18
N ARG A 202 11.88 19.30 -10.67
CA ARG A 202 11.32 20.43 -9.90
C ARG A 202 9.85 20.24 -9.53
N ASP A 203 9.18 19.35 -10.25
CA ASP A 203 7.80 18.92 -10.06
C ASP A 203 7.66 17.85 -8.97
N GLY A 204 8.77 17.39 -8.39
CA GLY A 204 8.84 16.36 -7.35
C GLY A 204 8.83 14.94 -7.89
N LEU A 205 8.80 14.73 -9.21
CA LEU A 205 8.77 13.38 -9.79
C LEU A 205 10.18 12.81 -9.97
N ALA A 206 10.31 11.51 -9.74
CA ALA A 206 11.50 10.72 -9.95
C ALA A 206 11.55 10.12 -11.37
N ASN A 207 12.57 10.51 -12.13
CA ASN A 207 12.95 9.86 -13.38
C ASN A 207 13.56 8.47 -13.12
N ASP A 208 13.43 7.56 -14.09
CA ASP A 208 13.92 6.18 -14.08
C ASP A 208 15.36 5.99 -13.60
N GLY A 209 16.30 6.86 -13.98
CA GLY A 209 17.66 6.77 -13.46
C GLY A 209 18.72 7.61 -14.16
N LEU A 210 19.98 7.18 -14.05
CA LEU A 210 21.15 7.89 -14.55
C LEU A 210 21.78 7.19 -15.76
N ASN A 211 22.17 7.98 -16.76
CA ASN A 211 23.00 7.52 -17.87
C ASN A 211 24.47 7.38 -17.46
N ALA A 212 25.32 6.91 -18.39
CA ALA A 212 26.75 6.70 -18.15
C ALA A 212 27.51 7.96 -17.69
N SER A 213 26.99 9.16 -18.01
CA SER A 213 27.55 10.46 -17.58
C SER A 213 26.97 10.93 -16.23
N CYS A 214 26.27 10.06 -15.50
CA CYS A 214 25.66 10.36 -14.21
C CYS A 214 24.62 11.48 -14.27
N ARG A 215 23.89 11.58 -15.39
CA ARG A 215 22.79 12.53 -15.60
C ARG A 215 21.50 11.77 -15.85
N ASN A 216 20.38 12.44 -15.59
CA ASN A 216 19.04 11.96 -15.88
C ASN A 216 18.99 11.35 -17.28
N ASN A 217 18.56 10.09 -17.36
CA ASN A 217 18.53 9.35 -18.63
C ASN A 217 17.37 9.74 -19.56
N GLY A 218 16.47 10.63 -19.12
CA GLY A 218 15.35 11.16 -19.89
C GLY A 218 14.23 10.16 -20.14
N GLN A 219 14.18 9.07 -19.37
CA GLN A 219 13.13 8.07 -19.47
C GLN A 219 11.84 8.55 -18.78
N PRO A 220 10.71 7.86 -18.99
CA PRO A 220 9.44 8.28 -18.39
C PRO A 220 9.41 8.18 -16.85
N TYR A 221 8.47 8.91 -16.25
CA TYR A 221 8.13 8.77 -14.84
C TYR A 221 7.19 7.57 -14.64
N PHE A 222 7.74 6.44 -14.21
CA PHE A 222 6.94 5.27 -13.84
C PHE A 222 6.28 5.45 -12.49
N THR A 223 5.07 4.93 -12.32
CA THR A 223 4.25 5.17 -11.11
C THR A 223 4.92 4.64 -9.84
N TYR A 224 5.53 3.46 -9.91
CA TYR A 224 6.18 2.81 -8.76
C TYR A 224 7.36 3.58 -8.18
N ASN A 225 8.20 4.23 -9.01
CA ASN A 225 9.29 5.07 -8.52
C ASN A 225 8.74 6.20 -7.63
N GLN A 226 7.61 6.80 -8.06
CA GLN A 226 6.96 7.85 -7.28
C GLN A 226 6.44 7.30 -5.96
N GLY A 227 5.86 6.11 -5.98
CA GLY A 227 5.36 5.41 -4.80
C GLY A 227 6.47 5.16 -3.78
N VAL A 228 7.54 4.48 -4.18
CA VAL A 228 8.62 4.11 -3.24
C VAL A 228 9.33 5.36 -2.70
N LEU A 229 9.51 6.39 -3.54
CA LEU A 229 10.00 7.69 -3.10
C LEU A 229 9.10 8.33 -2.03
N ILE A 230 7.77 8.33 -2.25
CA ILE A 230 6.78 8.81 -1.27
C ILE A 230 6.95 8.04 0.06
N GLY A 231 7.03 6.71 0.02
CA GLY A 231 7.22 5.89 1.22
C GLY A 231 8.48 6.24 2.00
N GLY A 232 9.62 6.32 1.32
CA GLY A 232 10.89 6.70 1.93
C GLY A 232 10.89 8.10 2.53
N LEU A 233 10.26 9.07 1.84
CA LEU A 233 10.14 10.45 2.33
C LEU A 233 9.20 10.58 3.54
N THR A 234 8.07 9.87 3.54
CA THR A 234 7.16 9.81 4.68
C THR A 234 7.89 9.29 5.91
N ASP A 235 8.60 8.18 5.80
CA ASP A 235 9.37 7.65 6.93
C ASP A 235 10.52 8.57 7.35
N LEU A 236 11.19 9.26 6.40
CA LEU A 236 12.21 10.25 6.72
C LEU A 236 11.64 11.38 7.59
N ALA A 237 10.44 11.87 7.28
CA ALA A 237 9.75 12.84 8.12
C ALA A 237 9.56 12.30 9.54
N THR A 238 9.15 11.04 9.69
CA THR A 238 8.97 10.38 10.99
C THR A 238 10.28 10.26 11.77
N ILE A 239 11.36 9.76 11.15
CA ILE A 239 12.62 9.44 11.88
C ILE A 239 13.53 10.65 12.12
N THR A 240 13.23 11.79 11.47
CA THR A 240 13.99 13.03 11.62
C THR A 240 13.20 14.15 12.29
N GLY A 241 11.87 14.12 12.18
CA GLY A 241 11.00 15.23 12.57
C GLY A 241 11.01 16.43 11.60
N ASP A 242 11.70 16.33 10.45
CA ASP A 242 11.76 17.40 9.47
C ASP A 242 10.54 17.34 8.52
N PRO A 243 9.64 18.34 8.54
CA PRO A 243 8.44 18.35 7.71
C PRO A 243 8.75 18.46 6.21
N ALA A 244 9.94 18.94 5.81
CA ALA A 244 10.28 19.12 4.40
C ALA A 244 10.23 17.80 3.60
N TYR A 245 10.49 16.66 4.23
CA TYR A 245 10.37 15.36 3.58
C TYR A 245 8.92 15.03 3.24
N ARG A 246 8.00 15.24 4.19
CA ARG A 246 6.57 15.03 3.94
C ARG A 246 6.02 16.04 2.93
N ASP A 247 6.45 17.30 2.99
CA ASP A 247 6.03 18.31 2.00
C ASP A 247 6.40 17.87 0.58
N LEU A 248 7.61 17.31 0.39
CA LEU A 248 8.01 16.74 -0.89
C LEU A 248 7.20 15.49 -1.26
N ALA A 249 6.92 14.58 -0.32
CA ALA A 249 6.08 13.41 -0.56
C ALA A 249 4.67 13.80 -1.04
N VAL A 250 4.06 14.80 -0.41
CA VAL A 250 2.76 15.35 -0.81
C VAL A 250 2.83 16.00 -2.18
N GLN A 251 3.88 16.78 -2.46
CA GLN A 251 4.11 17.35 -3.79
C GLN A 251 4.22 16.25 -4.86
N THR A 252 5.04 15.22 -4.63
CA THR A 252 5.20 14.07 -5.53
C THR A 252 3.87 13.37 -5.77
N ALA A 253 3.08 13.09 -4.73
CA ALA A 253 1.77 12.45 -4.84
C ALA A 253 0.77 13.29 -5.67
N LEU A 254 0.66 14.59 -5.38
CA LEU A 254 -0.23 15.50 -6.12
C LEU A 254 0.19 15.59 -7.60
N THR A 255 1.49 15.74 -7.88
CA THR A 255 1.98 15.81 -9.25
C THR A 255 1.75 14.48 -9.98
N ALA A 256 2.04 13.34 -9.34
CA ALA A 256 1.89 12.02 -9.94
C ALA A 256 0.42 11.72 -10.27
N THR A 257 -0.52 11.96 -9.34
CA THR A 257 -1.96 11.74 -9.58
C THR A 257 -2.51 12.62 -10.71
N ARG A 258 -1.97 13.84 -10.89
CA ARG A 258 -2.36 14.76 -11.97
C ARG A 258 -1.75 14.40 -13.33
N LEU A 259 -0.47 14.03 -13.38
CA LEU A 259 0.26 13.82 -14.64
C LEU A 259 0.25 12.37 -15.15
N LEU A 260 0.19 11.38 -14.24
CA LEU A 260 0.19 9.95 -14.56
C LEU A 260 -1.22 9.36 -14.60
N SER A 261 -2.23 10.20 -14.83
CA SER A 261 -3.61 9.77 -15.05
C SER A 261 -4.01 9.91 -16.52
N THR A 262 -4.99 9.13 -16.94
CA THR A 262 -5.76 9.38 -18.17
C THR A 262 -6.52 10.71 -18.05
N PRO A 263 -7.05 11.28 -19.15
CA PRO A 263 -7.95 12.43 -19.06
C PRO A 263 -9.17 12.20 -18.16
N GLY A 264 -9.57 10.94 -17.94
CA GLY A 264 -10.64 10.55 -17.01
C GLY A 264 -10.21 10.41 -15.55
N GLY A 265 -8.95 10.72 -15.21
CA GLY A 265 -8.44 10.64 -13.84
C GLY A 265 -8.02 9.25 -13.37
N ILE A 266 -7.93 8.27 -14.28
CA ILE A 266 -7.52 6.90 -13.96
C ILE A 266 -6.00 6.76 -14.07
N LEU A 267 -5.35 6.25 -13.03
CA LEU A 267 -3.90 6.02 -12.99
C LEU A 267 -3.46 5.11 -14.16
N ARG A 268 -2.39 5.50 -14.83
CA ARG A 268 -1.80 4.76 -15.96
C ARG A 268 -0.29 4.80 -15.91
N GLU A 269 0.33 3.82 -16.57
CA GLU A 269 1.75 3.90 -16.88
C GLU A 269 2.00 4.89 -18.03
N PRO A 270 3.19 5.52 -18.08
CA PRO A 270 3.51 6.55 -19.07
C PRO A 270 3.77 5.97 -20.47
N VAL A 271 3.82 4.64 -20.60
CA VAL A 271 4.04 3.92 -21.86
C VAL A 271 3.01 2.79 -22.03
N PRO A 272 2.70 2.37 -23.27
CA PRO A 272 1.65 1.37 -23.52
C PRO A 272 1.95 -0.04 -22.98
N SER A 273 3.23 -0.41 -22.82
CA SER A 273 3.62 -1.72 -22.31
C SER A 273 5.02 -1.68 -21.69
N ILE A 274 5.17 -2.38 -20.55
CA ILE A 274 6.43 -2.57 -19.80
C ILE A 274 6.65 -4.08 -19.54
N GLY A 275 5.89 -4.96 -20.21
CA GLY A 275 5.85 -6.39 -19.87
C GLY A 275 5.12 -6.67 -18.56
N SER A 276 5.35 -7.86 -17.98
CA SER A 276 4.71 -8.33 -16.75
C SER A 276 5.05 -7.48 -15.53
N ASP A 277 6.20 -6.79 -15.51
CA ASP A 277 6.60 -5.89 -14.42
C ASP A 277 5.63 -4.72 -14.25
N GLY A 278 5.23 -4.08 -15.36
CA GLY A 278 4.33 -2.93 -15.35
C GLY A 278 2.94 -3.22 -14.79
N PHE A 279 2.55 -4.49 -14.66
CA PHE A 279 1.27 -4.87 -14.06
C PHE A 279 1.23 -4.53 -12.57
N MET A 280 2.39 -4.44 -11.91
CA MET A 280 2.54 -4.19 -10.47
C MET A 280 2.70 -2.71 -10.13
N PHE A 281 3.18 -1.88 -11.06
CA PHE A 281 3.72 -0.56 -10.74
C PHE A 281 2.69 0.38 -10.09
N LYS A 282 1.48 0.43 -10.65
CA LYS A 282 0.35 1.19 -10.07
C LYS A 282 0.00 0.73 -8.65
N GLY A 283 0.12 -0.56 -8.37
CA GLY A 283 -0.11 -1.14 -7.05
C GLY A 283 0.89 -0.66 -6.02
N VAL A 284 2.16 -0.59 -6.39
CA VAL A 284 3.23 -0.03 -5.53
C VAL A 284 2.95 1.45 -5.24
N PHE A 285 2.59 2.23 -6.26
CA PHE A 285 2.19 3.62 -6.06
C PHE A 285 1.03 3.75 -5.07
N ALA A 286 -0.04 2.98 -5.29
CA ALA A 286 -1.21 2.98 -4.42
C ALA A 286 -0.82 2.63 -2.98
N TYR A 287 -0.07 1.55 -2.76
CA TYR A 287 0.39 1.13 -1.42
C TYR A 287 0.99 2.31 -0.65
N HIS A 288 2.03 2.96 -1.21
CA HIS A 288 2.70 4.06 -0.52
C HIS A 288 1.84 5.32 -0.39
N LEU A 289 0.95 5.60 -1.35
CA LEU A 289 -0.01 6.70 -1.23
C LEU A 289 -0.96 6.50 -0.05
N GLY A 290 -1.39 5.26 0.23
CA GLY A 290 -2.22 4.94 1.39
C GLY A 290 -1.52 5.24 2.71
N HIS A 291 -0.25 4.85 2.83
CA HIS A 291 0.56 5.17 4.02
C HIS A 291 0.79 6.67 4.19
N LEU A 292 1.01 7.41 3.09
CA LEU A 292 1.09 8.88 3.14
C LEU A 292 -0.24 9.49 3.61
N LEU A 293 -1.38 9.03 3.07
CA LEU A 293 -2.70 9.53 3.49
C LEU A 293 -2.97 9.29 4.98
N ASP A 294 -2.56 8.14 5.51
CA ASP A 294 -2.69 7.83 6.94
C ASP A 294 -1.84 8.79 7.81
N ASP A 295 -0.66 9.23 7.37
CA ASP A 295 0.23 10.18 8.11
C ASP A 295 -0.14 11.66 7.89
N MET A 296 -0.85 11.98 6.81
CA MET A 296 -1.19 13.35 6.46
C MET A 296 -2.24 13.95 7.40
N PRO A 297 -2.06 15.21 7.86
CA PRO A 297 -3.12 15.92 8.55
C PRO A 297 -4.30 16.18 7.60
N ALA A 298 -5.51 16.27 8.18
CA ALA A 298 -6.69 16.66 7.42
C ALA A 298 -6.50 18.05 6.78
N GLY A 299 -6.70 18.14 5.46
CA GLY A 299 -6.51 19.37 4.70
C GLY A 299 -6.89 19.21 3.23
N PRO A 300 -6.79 20.27 2.42
CA PRO A 300 -7.15 20.25 1.01
C PRO A 300 -6.42 19.16 0.20
N ASP A 301 -5.12 19.00 0.42
CA ASP A 301 -4.29 18.02 -0.29
C ASP A 301 -4.69 16.58 0.08
N HIS A 302 -4.93 16.31 1.37
CA HIS A 302 -5.45 15.01 1.82
C HIS A 302 -6.82 14.71 1.16
N VAL A 303 -7.72 15.70 1.12
CA VAL A 303 -9.05 15.54 0.50
C VAL A 303 -8.93 15.28 -1.01
N GLU A 304 -8.03 15.97 -1.71
CA GLU A 304 -7.79 15.76 -3.15
C GLU A 304 -7.28 14.35 -3.43
N LEU A 305 -6.23 13.92 -2.71
CA LEU A 305 -5.61 12.61 -2.89
C LEU A 305 -6.55 11.46 -2.50
N LEU A 306 -7.31 11.59 -1.41
CA LEU A 306 -8.29 10.58 -1.01
C LEU A 306 -9.42 10.48 -2.03
N ARG A 307 -9.95 11.60 -2.52
CA ARG A 307 -10.99 11.60 -3.55
C ARG A 307 -10.50 10.95 -4.85
N TRP A 308 -9.28 11.27 -5.27
CA TRP A 308 -8.67 10.65 -6.44
C TRP A 308 -8.52 9.13 -6.26
N SER A 309 -8.10 8.69 -5.06
CA SER A 309 -7.93 7.27 -4.73
C SER A 309 -9.26 6.51 -4.76
N GLN A 310 -10.31 7.09 -4.16
CA GLN A 310 -11.66 6.52 -4.19
C GLN A 310 -12.23 6.41 -5.61
N ALA A 311 -11.98 7.40 -6.47
CA ALA A 311 -12.41 7.34 -7.86
C ALA A 311 -11.72 6.20 -8.64
N ASN A 312 -10.41 6.01 -8.44
CA ASN A 312 -9.67 4.91 -9.06
C ASN A 312 -10.10 3.54 -8.52
N ALA A 313 -10.32 3.44 -7.21
CA ALA A 313 -10.82 2.23 -6.57
C ALA A 313 -12.22 1.84 -7.08
N GLU A 314 -13.10 2.81 -7.30
CA GLU A 314 -14.41 2.55 -7.91
C GLU A 314 -14.28 2.07 -9.36
N ALA A 315 -13.40 2.69 -10.16
CA ALA A 315 -13.14 2.24 -11.52
C ALA A 315 -12.65 0.78 -11.57
N VAL A 316 -11.74 0.40 -10.67
CA VAL A 316 -11.25 -0.98 -10.53
C VAL A 316 -12.36 -1.93 -10.08
N TRP A 317 -13.18 -1.53 -9.10
CA TRP A 317 -14.30 -2.33 -8.62
C TRP A 317 -15.32 -2.63 -9.73
N GLN A 318 -15.66 -1.62 -10.52
CA GLN A 318 -16.59 -1.76 -11.64
C GLN A 318 -15.97 -2.57 -12.79
N ALA A 319 -14.69 -2.35 -13.11
CA ALA A 319 -13.99 -3.09 -14.16
C ALA A 319 -13.88 -4.59 -13.85
N SER A 320 -13.74 -4.94 -12.57
CA SER A 320 -13.68 -6.33 -12.10
C SER A 320 -15.04 -6.99 -11.89
N ASP A 321 -16.15 -6.34 -12.28
CA ASP A 321 -17.51 -6.84 -12.04
C ASP A 321 -17.71 -7.19 -10.55
N ALA A 322 -17.50 -6.19 -9.69
CA ALA A 322 -17.55 -6.34 -8.24
C ALA A 322 -16.58 -7.42 -7.70
N GLY A 323 -15.37 -7.48 -8.24
CA GLY A 323 -14.33 -8.43 -7.86
C GLY A 323 -14.56 -9.88 -8.34
N MET A 324 -15.58 -10.12 -9.17
CA MET A 324 -15.87 -11.45 -9.73
C MET A 324 -15.01 -11.79 -10.96
N ARG A 325 -14.27 -10.81 -11.50
CA ARG A 325 -13.35 -10.96 -12.63
C ARG A 325 -11.96 -10.45 -12.26
N ALA A 326 -10.96 -10.96 -12.99
CA ALA A 326 -9.59 -10.50 -12.87
C ALA A 326 -9.47 -8.99 -13.16
N ILE A 327 -8.67 -8.31 -12.35
CA ILE A 327 -8.31 -6.90 -12.55
C ILE A 327 -7.15 -6.85 -13.52
N GLY A 328 -7.35 -6.15 -14.64
CA GLY A 328 -6.37 -6.00 -15.70
C GLY A 328 -5.27 -4.98 -15.40
N SER A 329 -4.22 -5.00 -16.21
CA SER A 329 -3.06 -4.12 -16.13
C SER A 329 -3.38 -2.67 -16.49
N ASP A 330 -4.49 -2.39 -17.16
CA ASP A 330 -5.00 -1.04 -17.42
C ASP A 330 -6.40 -0.91 -16.78
N TRP A 331 -6.53 -0.03 -15.80
CA TRP A 331 -7.79 0.17 -15.07
C TRP A 331 -8.85 0.89 -15.92
N SER A 332 -8.48 1.43 -17.07
CA SER A 332 -9.41 2.03 -18.04
C SER A 332 -9.85 1.07 -19.15
N ASP A 333 -9.23 -0.12 -19.27
CA ASP A 333 -9.55 -1.13 -20.26
C ASP A 333 -9.82 -2.51 -19.63
N ARG A 334 -11.09 -2.93 -19.66
CA ARG A 334 -11.54 -4.24 -19.15
C ARG A 334 -10.98 -5.43 -19.93
N ALA A 335 -10.46 -5.22 -21.13
CA ALA A 335 -9.83 -6.25 -21.96
C ALA A 335 -8.32 -6.36 -21.74
N SER A 336 -7.74 -5.51 -20.89
CA SER A 336 -6.30 -5.53 -20.61
C SER A 336 -5.87 -6.84 -19.94
N ALA A 337 -4.60 -7.21 -20.18
CA ALA A 337 -4.03 -8.44 -19.66
C ALA A 337 -4.02 -8.44 -18.12
N ALA A 338 -4.22 -9.61 -17.52
CA ALA A 338 -4.32 -9.76 -16.07
C ALA A 338 -3.43 -10.87 -15.54
N GLY A 339 -2.98 -10.71 -14.30
CA GLY A 339 -2.21 -11.69 -13.54
C GLY A 339 -2.24 -11.35 -12.05
N ALA A 340 -1.51 -12.11 -11.23
CA ALA A 340 -1.43 -11.84 -9.80
C ALA A 340 -0.93 -10.41 -9.51
N ALA A 341 -0.01 -9.90 -10.33
CA ALA A 341 0.53 -8.54 -10.20
C ALA A 341 -0.51 -7.42 -10.42
N SER A 342 -1.33 -7.52 -11.48
CA SER A 342 -2.37 -6.54 -11.74
C SER A 342 -3.51 -6.66 -10.73
N GLN A 343 -3.81 -7.89 -10.30
CA GLN A 343 -4.80 -8.15 -9.26
C GLN A 343 -4.42 -7.49 -7.94
N VAL A 344 -3.16 -7.62 -7.50
CA VAL A 344 -2.72 -6.98 -6.26
C VAL A 344 -2.61 -5.46 -6.39
N SER A 345 -2.35 -4.95 -7.59
CA SER A 345 -2.47 -3.51 -7.84
C SER A 345 -3.89 -3.00 -7.60
N GLY A 346 -4.89 -3.79 -8.01
CA GLY A 346 -6.29 -3.53 -7.70
C GLY A 346 -6.63 -3.64 -6.22
N LEU A 347 -6.03 -4.60 -5.50
CA LEU A 347 -6.16 -4.72 -4.05
C LEU A 347 -5.64 -3.46 -3.35
N ASN A 348 -4.43 -3.00 -3.69
CA ASN A 348 -3.81 -1.85 -3.04
C ASN A 348 -4.66 -0.58 -3.20
N ILE A 349 -5.21 -0.29 -4.39
CA ILE A 349 -6.04 0.91 -4.55
C ILE A 349 -7.36 0.83 -3.76
N LEU A 350 -7.93 -0.36 -3.59
CA LEU A 350 -9.10 -0.55 -2.72
C LEU A 350 -8.78 -0.31 -1.24
N LEU A 351 -7.58 -0.72 -0.78
CA LEU A 351 -7.12 -0.45 0.59
C LEU A 351 -6.95 1.05 0.84
N VAL A 352 -6.33 1.76 -0.11
CA VAL A 352 -6.13 3.23 -0.05
C VAL A 352 -7.44 3.99 -0.01
N ALA A 353 -8.47 3.53 -0.73
CA ALA A 353 -9.78 4.20 -0.73
C ALA A 353 -10.49 4.15 0.64
N GLY A 354 -10.13 3.18 1.48
CA GLY A 354 -10.53 3.08 2.87
C GLY A 354 -9.64 3.84 3.86
N ALA A 355 -8.58 4.51 3.38
CA ALA A 355 -7.74 5.34 4.24
C ALA A 355 -8.55 6.47 4.88
N SER A 356 -8.19 6.80 6.10
CA SER A 356 -8.79 7.89 6.87
C SER A 356 -7.66 8.70 7.47
N ALA A 357 -7.81 10.03 7.54
CA ALA A 357 -6.90 10.87 8.30
C ALA A 357 -6.90 10.36 9.76
N ASP A 358 -5.80 9.75 10.21
CA ASP A 358 -5.78 9.16 11.54
C ASP A 358 -5.40 10.20 12.62
N THR A 359 -6.16 10.13 13.71
CA THR A 359 -5.98 10.86 14.95
C THR A 359 -5.07 10.06 15.89
N GLY A 360 -3.76 10.03 15.60
CA GLY A 360 -2.73 9.73 16.61
C GLY A 360 -2.60 8.29 17.13
N GLY A 361 -2.80 7.27 16.29
CA GLY A 361 -2.35 5.90 16.60
C GLY A 361 -0.85 5.72 16.32
N PRO A 362 -0.10 4.94 17.14
CA PRO A 362 1.32 4.71 16.87
C PRO A 362 1.52 3.88 15.60
N HIS A 363 2.29 4.43 14.67
CA HIS A 363 2.82 3.73 13.51
C HIS A 363 4.00 2.84 13.93
N LEU A 364 3.88 1.52 13.77
CA LEU A 364 4.97 0.55 13.79
C LEU A 364 4.70 -0.54 12.74
#